data_AF-A0A096BDV0-F1
#
_entry.id   AF-A0A096BDV0-F1
#
_cell.length_a   1.000
_cell.length_b   1.000
_cell.length_c   1.000
_cell.angle_alpha   90.00
_cell.angle_beta   90.00
_cell.angle_gamma   90.00
#
_symmetry.space_group_name_H-M   'P 1'
#
loop_
_entity.id
_entity.type
_entity.pdbx_description
1 polymer ?
#
loop_
_entity_poly.entity_id
_entity_poly.type
_entity_poly.pdbx_seq_one_letter_code
_entity_poly.pdbx_strand_id
1 'polypeptide(L)'
;MARFRHAPRFAPAGQSTQMIIGATPESDRHILTLTQALYDKYKLKRVFYSAYMPVSDSALLPARRDFKPPLLREHRLYQADWLLRFYHFRAEELLDEAHPNFNPLVDPKCSWALSHPEFFPVEVNRADYEALLRVPGIGVTSARRILVARRCASLTFAGLKKLGVVLKRAQYFLTCGGKYLEGLRVSPDGVLRHLVAQERPMLTQGAPEQLSLFEQTG
;
A
#
# COMPACT_ATOMS: atom_id res chain seq x y z
N MET A 1 4.55 4.68 -36.31
CA MET A 1 5.09 5.90 -36.93
C MET A 1 4.21 7.08 -36.55
N ALA A 2 4.74 8.07 -35.80
CA ALA A 2 3.96 9.23 -35.39
C ALA A 2 3.77 10.19 -36.59
N ARG A 3 2.51 10.51 -36.90
CA ARG A 3 2.07 11.14 -38.16
C ARG A 3 2.28 12.67 -38.21
N PHE A 4 2.75 13.29 -37.12
CA PHE A 4 3.04 14.74 -37.05
C PHE A 4 4.23 15.02 -36.13
N ARG A 5 5.39 15.42 -36.69
CA ARG A 5 6.63 15.73 -35.94
C ARG A 5 6.56 17.01 -35.09
N HIS A 6 5.58 17.89 -35.34
CA HIS A 6 5.46 19.22 -34.73
C HIS A 6 4.16 19.41 -33.92
N ALA A 7 3.36 18.36 -33.74
CA ALA A 7 2.18 18.46 -32.89
C ALA A 7 2.60 18.54 -31.41
N PRO A 8 2.01 19.46 -30.61
CA PRO A 8 2.28 19.50 -29.18
C PRO A 8 1.92 18.15 -28.55
N ARG A 9 2.71 17.73 -27.55
CA ARG A 9 2.46 16.46 -26.85
C ARG A 9 1.07 16.51 -26.22
N PHE A 10 0.19 15.61 -26.63
CA PHE A 10 -1.15 15.47 -26.04
C PHE A 10 -1.02 15.07 -24.56
N ALA A 11 -1.65 15.83 -23.67
CA ALA A 11 -1.58 15.67 -22.20
C ALA A 11 -0.15 15.52 -21.66
N PRO A 12 0.70 16.57 -21.70
CA PRO A 12 2.10 16.48 -21.32
C PRO A 12 2.32 16.12 -19.84
N ALA A 13 1.39 16.52 -18.97
CA ALA A 13 1.36 16.13 -17.56
C ALA A 13 0.91 14.67 -17.33
N GLY A 14 0.43 14.00 -18.38
CA GLY A 14 -0.19 12.68 -18.34
C GLY A 14 -1.69 12.73 -18.04
N GLN A 15 -2.30 11.55 -17.95
CA GLN A 15 -3.73 11.38 -17.72
C GLN A 15 -3.99 10.71 -16.38
N SER A 16 -5.11 11.06 -15.76
CA SER A 16 -5.62 10.44 -14.54
C SER A 16 -7.07 10.03 -14.72
N THR A 17 -7.53 9.13 -13.87
CA THR A 17 -8.94 8.71 -13.82
C THR A 17 -9.41 8.62 -12.37
N GLN A 18 -10.72 8.58 -12.15
CA GLN A 18 -11.34 8.37 -10.86
C GLN A 18 -12.32 7.20 -10.93
N MET A 19 -12.24 6.31 -9.94
CA MET A 19 -13.14 5.19 -9.75
C MET A 19 -13.99 5.39 -8.49
N ILE A 20 -15.29 5.14 -8.61
CA ILE A 20 -16.23 5.15 -7.49
C ILE A 20 -16.29 3.75 -6.90
N ILE A 21 -16.04 3.63 -5.60
CA ILE A 21 -15.87 2.35 -4.90
C ILE A 21 -17.05 2.05 -3.99
N GLY A 22 -17.58 0.83 -4.06
CA GLY A 22 -18.70 0.37 -3.23
C GLY A 22 -20.08 0.70 -3.78
N ALA A 23 -20.17 1.28 -4.98
CA ALA A 23 -21.42 1.41 -5.73
C ALA A 23 -21.87 0.09 -6.37
N THR A 24 -20.93 -0.83 -6.63
CA THR A 24 -21.20 -2.14 -7.24
C THR A 24 -20.63 -3.26 -6.34
N PRO A 25 -20.95 -4.55 -6.60
CA PRO A 25 -20.42 -5.65 -5.81
C PRO A 25 -19.01 -6.06 -6.25
N GLU A 26 -18.17 -5.13 -6.72
CA GLU A 26 -16.79 -5.43 -7.10
C GLU A 26 -15.94 -5.76 -5.88
N SER A 27 -15.02 -6.72 -6.01
CA SER A 27 -14.01 -7.01 -4.99
C SER A 27 -12.81 -6.06 -5.12
N ASP A 28 -12.01 -5.95 -4.05
CA ASP A 28 -10.77 -5.16 -4.12
C ASP A 28 -9.79 -5.75 -5.14
N ARG A 29 -9.79 -7.07 -5.33
CA ARG A 29 -9.02 -7.76 -6.39
C ARG A 29 -9.39 -7.23 -7.77
N HIS A 30 -10.69 -7.10 -8.08
CA HIS A 30 -11.14 -6.58 -9.38
C HIS A 30 -10.68 -5.13 -9.58
N ILE A 31 -10.86 -4.29 -8.56
CA ILE A 31 -10.44 -2.88 -8.60
C ILE A 31 -8.94 -2.78 -8.84
N LEU A 32 -8.14 -3.51 -8.05
CA LEU A 32 -6.68 -3.44 -8.10
C LEU A 32 -6.12 -4.00 -9.42
N THR A 33 -6.73 -5.05 -9.95
CA THR A 33 -6.38 -5.62 -11.26
C THR A 33 -6.66 -4.60 -12.38
N LEU A 34 -7.80 -3.91 -12.32
CA LEU A 34 -8.12 -2.84 -13.26
C LEU A 34 -7.14 -1.67 -13.12
N THR A 35 -6.84 -1.23 -11.89
CA THR A 35 -5.82 -0.20 -11.61
C THR A 35 -4.47 -0.56 -12.24
N GLN A 36 -3.99 -1.78 -12.04
CA GLN A 36 -2.74 -2.25 -12.64
C GLN A 36 -2.82 -2.18 -14.17
N ALA A 37 -3.90 -2.67 -14.78
CA ALA A 37 -4.08 -2.61 -16.22
C ALA A 37 -4.13 -1.17 -16.77
N LEU A 38 -4.69 -0.22 -16.02
CA LEU A 38 -4.70 1.21 -16.37
C LEU A 38 -3.29 1.81 -16.37
N TYR A 39 -2.43 1.44 -15.42
CA TYR A 39 -1.03 1.84 -15.43
C TYR A 39 -0.24 1.16 -16.55
N ASP A 40 -0.44 -0.14 -16.75
CA ASP A 40 0.37 -0.93 -17.68
C ASP A 40 0.02 -0.64 -19.14
N LYS A 41 -1.27 -0.58 -19.47
CA LYS A 41 -1.74 -0.44 -20.86
C LYS A 41 -1.93 1.02 -21.26
N TYR A 42 -2.57 1.81 -20.39
CA TYR A 42 -2.91 3.21 -20.70
C TYR A 42 -1.89 4.22 -20.19
N LYS A 43 -0.87 3.76 -19.44
CA LYS A 43 0.22 4.61 -18.90
C LYS A 43 -0.31 5.82 -18.11
N LEU A 44 -1.43 5.63 -17.39
CA LEU A 44 -1.99 6.66 -16.53
C LEU A 44 -0.96 7.09 -15.47
N LYS A 45 -1.02 8.34 -15.05
CA LYS A 45 -0.15 8.86 -13.99
C LYS A 45 -0.68 8.55 -12.60
N ARG A 46 -2.01 8.52 -12.46
CA ARG A 46 -2.70 8.31 -11.19
C ARG A 46 -4.13 7.80 -11.41
N VAL A 47 -4.54 6.87 -10.57
CA VAL A 47 -5.92 6.47 -10.37
C VAL A 47 -6.36 7.02 -9.01
N PHE A 48 -7.49 7.71 -9.00
CA PHE A 48 -8.14 8.17 -7.77
C PHE A 48 -9.29 7.24 -7.41
N TYR A 49 -9.48 7.03 -6.11
CA TYR A 49 -10.59 6.27 -5.55
C TYR A 49 -11.47 7.23 -4.75
N SER A 50 -12.77 7.05 -4.84
CA SER A 50 -13.75 7.77 -4.03
C SER A 50 -14.80 6.77 -3.58
N ALA A 51 -15.05 6.68 -2.28
CA ALA A 51 -16.18 5.91 -1.77
C ALA A 51 -17.48 6.44 -2.38
N TYR A 52 -18.41 5.53 -2.69
CA TYR A 52 -19.75 5.89 -3.12
C TYR A 52 -20.49 6.60 -1.99
N MET A 53 -21.08 7.75 -2.31
CA MET A 53 -21.93 8.53 -1.39
C MET A 53 -23.31 8.70 -2.01
N PRO A 54 -24.38 8.14 -1.41
CA PRO A 54 -25.74 8.33 -1.90
C PRO A 54 -26.18 9.78 -1.66
N VAL A 55 -26.65 10.44 -2.71
CA VAL A 55 -27.17 11.82 -2.66
C VAL A 55 -28.70 11.90 -2.56
N SER A 56 -29.40 10.79 -2.82
CA SER A 56 -30.85 10.69 -2.74
C SER A 56 -31.31 9.24 -2.47
N ASP A 57 -32.60 9.06 -2.23
CA ASP A 57 -33.25 7.76 -1.96
C ASP A 57 -33.88 7.12 -3.22
N SER A 58 -33.44 7.54 -4.42
CA SER A 58 -33.97 6.99 -5.68
C SER A 58 -33.68 5.50 -5.80
N ALA A 59 -34.69 4.71 -6.21
CA ALA A 59 -34.54 3.29 -6.51
C ALA A 59 -33.60 2.99 -7.69
N LEU A 60 -33.22 4.01 -8.47
CA LEU A 60 -32.23 3.92 -9.55
C LEU A 60 -30.79 4.00 -9.04
N LEU A 61 -30.58 4.37 -7.78
CA LEU A 61 -29.25 4.45 -7.19
C LEU A 61 -28.80 3.10 -6.62
N PRO A 62 -27.50 2.77 -6.67
CA PRO A 62 -27.02 1.45 -6.28
C PRO A 62 -27.15 1.12 -4.80
N ALA A 63 -27.19 2.14 -3.95
CA ALA A 63 -27.44 1.98 -2.52
C ALA A 63 -28.30 3.11 -1.96
N ARG A 64 -29.09 2.77 -0.95
CA ARG A 64 -29.97 3.67 -0.18
C ARG A 64 -29.16 4.65 0.68
N ARG A 65 -29.79 5.71 1.18
CA ARG A 65 -29.14 6.77 1.97
C ARG A 65 -28.56 6.30 3.31
N ASP A 66 -28.98 5.15 3.82
CA ASP A 66 -28.42 4.49 5.01
C ASP A 66 -27.11 3.72 4.72
N PHE A 67 -26.71 3.62 3.44
CA PHE A 67 -25.42 3.07 3.05
C PHE A 67 -24.28 3.88 3.67
N LYS A 68 -23.43 3.20 4.44
CA LYS A 68 -22.22 3.81 5.01
C LYS A 68 -21.08 3.71 3.99
N PRO A 69 -20.53 4.85 3.53
CA PRO A 69 -19.42 4.84 2.59
C PRO A 69 -18.24 4.01 3.14
N PRO A 70 -17.63 3.12 2.33
CA PRO A 70 -16.56 2.26 2.80
C PRO A 70 -15.22 3.01 2.82
N LEU A 71 -15.09 4.04 3.67
CA LEU A 71 -13.93 4.95 3.70
C LEU A 71 -12.62 4.21 4.03
N LEU A 72 -12.67 3.19 4.90
CA LEU A 72 -11.51 2.34 5.17
C LEU A 72 -11.08 1.54 3.94
N ARG A 73 -12.04 1.09 3.12
CA ARG A 73 -11.78 0.37 1.87
C ARG A 73 -11.08 1.28 0.86
N GLU A 74 -11.57 2.51 0.69
CA GLU A 74 -10.92 3.54 -0.13
C GLU A 74 -9.46 3.76 0.30
N HIS A 75 -9.24 3.91 1.61
CA HIS A 75 -7.90 4.09 2.15
C HIS A 75 -6.98 2.89 1.88
N ARG A 76 -7.46 1.64 2.05
CA ARG A 76 -6.70 0.43 1.72
C ARG A 76 -6.35 0.35 0.23
N LEU A 77 -7.26 0.76 -0.66
CA LEU A 77 -6.99 0.85 -2.10
C LEU A 77 -5.90 1.86 -2.43
N TYR A 78 -5.88 3.03 -1.78
CA TYR A 78 -4.78 3.99 -1.94
C TYR A 78 -3.44 3.44 -1.43
N GLN A 79 -3.45 2.73 -0.30
CA GLN A 79 -2.23 2.07 0.20
C GLN A 79 -1.73 1.01 -0.79
N ALA A 80 -2.62 0.21 -1.37
CA ALA A 80 -2.27 -0.80 -2.36
C ALA A 80 -1.78 -0.19 -3.69
N ASP A 81 -2.43 0.89 -4.17
CA ASP A 81 -1.98 1.66 -5.35
C ASP A 81 -0.54 2.13 -5.21
N TRP A 82 -0.17 2.60 -4.02
CA TRP A 82 1.19 3.00 -3.70
C TRP A 82 2.19 1.83 -3.82
N LEU A 83 1.78 0.63 -3.41
CA LEU A 83 2.60 -0.57 -3.54
C LEU A 83 2.81 -0.95 -5.01
N LEU A 84 1.77 -0.88 -5.84
CA LEU A 84 1.89 -1.13 -7.29
C LEU A 84 2.90 -0.18 -7.94
N ARG A 85 2.77 1.11 -7.65
CA ARG A 85 3.52 2.16 -8.37
C ARG A 85 4.96 2.32 -7.92
N PHE A 86 5.24 2.10 -6.64
CA PHE A 86 6.53 2.46 -6.04
C PHE A 86 7.25 1.29 -5.37
N TYR A 87 6.58 0.17 -5.13
CA TYR A 87 7.14 -1.00 -4.45
C TYR A 87 7.24 -2.23 -5.36
N HIS A 88 6.89 -2.10 -6.64
CA HIS A 88 6.93 -3.19 -7.62
C HIS A 88 6.05 -4.38 -7.25
N PHE A 89 5.00 -4.16 -6.45
CA PHE A 89 3.98 -5.17 -6.22
C PHE A 89 3.11 -5.35 -7.46
N ARG A 90 2.61 -6.57 -7.63
CA ARG A 90 1.54 -6.86 -8.57
C ARG A 90 0.22 -7.12 -7.84
N ALA A 91 -0.89 -6.83 -8.51
CA ALA A 91 -2.22 -6.97 -7.94
C ALA A 91 -2.50 -8.41 -7.48
N GLU A 92 -2.07 -9.38 -8.28
CA GLU A 92 -2.17 -10.82 -7.99
C GLU A 92 -1.28 -11.30 -6.83
N GLU A 93 -0.24 -10.55 -6.46
CA GLU A 93 0.54 -10.86 -5.25
C GLU A 93 -0.20 -10.39 -3.99
N LEU A 94 -1.02 -9.34 -4.09
CA LEU A 94 -1.70 -8.72 -2.95
C LEU A 94 -3.05 -9.37 -2.63
N LEU A 95 -3.77 -9.82 -3.66
CA LEU A 95 -5.12 -10.38 -3.54
C LEU A 95 -5.33 -11.53 -4.53
N ASP A 96 -5.95 -12.61 -4.05
CA ASP A 96 -6.26 -13.80 -4.84
C ASP A 96 -7.77 -14.12 -4.79
N GLU A 97 -8.18 -15.25 -5.36
CA GLU A 97 -9.60 -15.65 -5.39
C GLU A 97 -10.13 -16.11 -4.02
N ALA A 98 -9.25 -16.64 -3.16
CA ALA A 98 -9.61 -17.05 -1.80
C ALA A 98 -9.72 -15.84 -0.85
N HIS A 99 -8.92 -14.80 -1.08
CA HIS A 99 -8.85 -13.56 -0.30
C HIS A 99 -8.98 -12.34 -1.23
N PRO A 100 -10.19 -12.10 -1.81
CA PRO A 100 -10.37 -11.09 -2.85
C PRO A 100 -10.49 -9.66 -2.32
N ASN A 101 -10.53 -9.47 -1.00
CA ASN A 101 -10.71 -8.17 -0.34
C ASN A 101 -9.64 -7.92 0.72
N PHE A 102 -9.27 -6.66 0.93
CA PHE A 102 -8.26 -6.29 1.91
C PHE A 102 -8.74 -6.49 3.35
N ASN A 103 -7.81 -6.87 4.22
CA ASN A 103 -8.05 -6.91 5.66
C ASN A 103 -8.24 -5.46 6.19
N PRO A 104 -9.35 -5.15 6.87
CA PRO A 104 -9.56 -3.80 7.41
C PRO A 104 -8.60 -3.46 8.56
N LEU A 105 -8.11 -4.45 9.29
CA LEU A 105 -7.33 -4.27 10.53
C LEU A 105 -5.84 -3.99 10.31
N VAL A 106 -5.30 -4.35 9.13
CA VAL A 106 -3.88 -4.17 8.80
C VAL A 106 -3.72 -3.62 7.38
N ASP A 107 -2.67 -2.84 7.15
CA ASP A 107 -2.39 -2.32 5.81
C ASP A 107 -2.02 -3.44 4.82
N PRO A 108 -2.19 -3.22 3.51
CA PRO A 108 -1.95 -4.25 2.48
C PRO A 108 -0.55 -4.84 2.52
N LYS A 109 0.48 -4.06 2.87
CA LYS A 109 1.86 -4.54 2.92
C LYS A 109 2.09 -5.45 4.12
N CYS A 110 1.54 -5.08 5.28
CA CYS A 110 1.55 -5.96 6.45
C CYS A 110 0.73 -7.23 6.22
N SER A 111 -0.46 -7.12 5.60
CA SER A 111 -1.30 -8.26 5.25
C SER A 111 -0.58 -9.25 4.33
N TRP A 112 0.12 -8.72 3.32
CA TRP A 112 0.97 -9.52 2.44
C TRP A 112 2.10 -10.21 3.20
N ALA A 113 2.80 -9.48 4.08
CA ALA A 113 3.91 -10.05 4.82
C ALA A 113 3.48 -11.15 5.81
N LEU A 114 2.29 -11.04 6.39
CA LEU A 114 1.71 -12.05 7.27
C LEU A 114 1.27 -13.31 6.52
N SER A 115 0.86 -13.18 5.27
CA SER A 115 0.45 -14.31 4.41
C SER A 115 1.62 -15.01 3.73
N HIS A 116 2.81 -14.40 3.71
CA HIS A 116 4.02 -14.93 3.08
C HIS A 116 5.18 -15.08 4.10
N PRO A 117 5.00 -15.87 5.18
CA PRO A 117 6.04 -16.06 6.19
C PRO A 117 7.32 -16.68 5.62
N GLU A 118 7.23 -17.45 4.54
CA GLU A 118 8.35 -18.06 3.83
C GLU A 118 9.30 -17.04 3.18
N PHE A 119 8.85 -15.81 2.96
CA PHE A 119 9.69 -14.73 2.45
C PHE A 119 10.63 -14.17 3.53
N PHE A 120 10.38 -14.46 4.80
CA PHE A 120 11.06 -13.86 5.94
C PHE A 120 11.90 -14.87 6.73
N PRO A 121 12.99 -14.42 7.37
CA PRO A 121 13.46 -13.04 7.47
C PRO A 121 14.26 -12.56 6.26
N VAL A 122 14.20 -11.25 6.01
CA VAL A 122 15.06 -10.57 5.06
C VAL A 122 16.33 -10.07 5.77
N GLU A 123 17.50 -10.58 5.36
CA GLU A 123 18.80 -10.11 5.89
C GLU A 123 19.19 -8.78 5.24
N VAL A 124 19.12 -7.68 6.01
CA VAL A 124 19.26 -6.31 5.46
C VAL A 124 20.63 -6.02 4.85
N ASN A 125 21.68 -6.72 5.29
CA ASN A 125 23.03 -6.52 4.76
C ASN A 125 23.25 -7.23 3.42
N ARG A 126 22.35 -8.13 3.01
CA ARG A 126 22.51 -8.95 1.81
C ARG A 126 21.37 -8.80 0.81
N ALA A 127 20.14 -8.60 1.28
CA ALA A 127 18.95 -8.61 0.44
C ALA A 127 19.00 -7.56 -0.68
N ASP A 128 18.43 -7.85 -1.84
CA ASP A 128 18.32 -6.85 -2.90
C ASP A 128 17.30 -5.75 -2.57
N TYR A 129 17.16 -4.79 -3.49
CA TYR A 129 16.26 -3.66 -3.33
C TYR A 129 14.79 -4.09 -3.19
N GLU A 130 14.36 -5.05 -4.00
CA GLU A 130 12.96 -5.48 -4.06
C GLU A 130 12.57 -6.25 -2.79
N ALA A 131 13.46 -7.12 -2.31
CA ALA A 131 13.28 -7.82 -1.04
C ALA A 131 13.18 -6.86 0.15
N LEU A 132 14.00 -5.80 0.19
CA LEU A 132 13.86 -4.74 1.20
C LEU A 132 12.51 -4.02 1.10
N LEU A 133 12.00 -3.80 -0.12
CA LEU A 133 10.69 -3.20 -0.33
C LEU A 133 9.54 -4.11 0.10
N ARG A 134 9.72 -5.42 0.25
CA ARG A 134 8.67 -6.29 0.79
C ARG A 134 8.51 -6.20 2.31
N VAL A 135 9.56 -5.79 3.04
CA VAL A 135 9.56 -5.73 4.51
C VAL A 135 8.66 -4.59 5.05
N PRO A 136 7.65 -4.88 5.90
CA PRO A 136 6.87 -3.86 6.58
C PRO A 136 7.74 -2.88 7.37
N GLY A 137 7.45 -1.57 7.29
CA GLY A 137 8.24 -0.53 7.94
C GLY A 137 9.51 -0.08 7.20
N ILE A 138 9.88 -0.74 6.09
CA ILE A 138 10.85 -0.22 5.12
C ILE A 138 10.09 0.40 3.94
N GLY A 139 10.46 1.62 3.55
CA GLY A 139 9.92 2.31 2.40
C GLY A 139 10.97 2.59 1.33
N VAL A 140 10.57 3.12 0.17
CA VAL A 140 11.47 3.44 -0.97
C VAL A 140 12.73 4.17 -0.53
N THR A 141 12.58 5.24 0.25
CA THR A 141 13.71 6.06 0.70
C THR A 141 14.61 5.29 1.66
N SER A 142 14.06 4.56 2.64
CA SER A 142 14.88 3.80 3.59
C SER A 142 15.53 2.58 2.94
N ALA A 143 14.87 1.89 1.99
CA ALA A 143 15.46 0.83 1.20
C ALA A 143 16.68 1.32 0.41
N ARG A 144 16.58 2.47 -0.28
CA ARG A 144 17.73 3.08 -0.97
C ARG A 144 18.86 3.44 0.00
N ARG A 145 18.54 4.03 1.14
CA ARG A 145 19.52 4.37 2.18
C ARG A 145 20.22 3.14 2.74
N ILE A 146 19.51 2.02 2.94
CA ILE A 146 20.09 0.74 3.37
C ILE A 146 21.13 0.25 2.36
N LEU A 147 20.79 0.25 1.06
CA LEU A 147 21.69 -0.20 0.00
C LEU A 147 22.99 0.63 -0.07
N VAL A 148 22.89 1.93 0.17
CA VAL A 148 24.05 2.83 0.21
C VAL A 148 24.87 2.60 1.48
N ALA A 149 24.23 2.63 2.65
CA ALA A 149 24.91 2.57 3.93
C ALA A 149 25.65 1.24 4.16
N ARG A 150 25.09 0.11 3.72
CA ARG A 150 25.71 -1.21 3.90
C ARG A 150 26.99 -1.43 3.09
N ARG A 151 27.29 -0.56 2.12
CA ARG A 151 28.57 -0.56 1.38
C ARG A 151 29.72 -0.06 2.25
N CYS A 152 29.43 0.80 3.23
CA CYS A 152 30.42 1.39 4.10
C CYS A 152 30.62 0.58 5.38
N ALA A 153 29.54 0.07 5.97
CA ALA A 153 29.59 -0.70 7.21
C ALA A 153 28.39 -1.65 7.31
N SER A 154 28.56 -2.75 8.04
CA SER A 154 27.44 -3.65 8.37
C SER A 154 26.39 -2.90 9.19
N LEU A 155 25.13 -3.04 8.80
CA LEU A 155 23.99 -2.38 9.43
C LEU A 155 23.56 -3.11 10.69
N THR A 156 23.29 -2.32 11.73
CA THR A 156 22.67 -2.75 12.99
C THR A 156 21.25 -2.19 13.09
N PHE A 157 20.43 -2.72 13.99
CA PHE A 157 19.09 -2.17 14.25
C PHE A 157 19.11 -0.68 14.61
N ALA A 158 20.08 -0.23 15.40
CA ALA A 158 20.27 1.18 15.71
C ALA A 158 20.56 2.01 14.44
N GLY A 159 21.35 1.46 13.52
CA GLY A 159 21.58 2.03 12.20
C GLY A 159 20.30 2.12 11.37
N LEU A 160 19.52 1.04 11.29
CA LEU A 160 18.25 1.02 10.54
C LEU A 160 17.27 2.10 11.01
N LYS A 161 17.16 2.32 12.33
CA LYS A 161 16.32 3.40 12.88
C LYS A 161 16.76 4.78 12.38
N LYS A 162 18.07 5.04 12.33
CA LYS A 162 18.63 6.30 11.79
C LYS A 162 18.39 6.47 10.29
N LEU A 163 18.29 5.37 9.54
CA LEU A 163 17.98 5.40 8.10
C LEU A 163 16.48 5.63 7.81
N GLY A 164 15.63 5.65 8.84
CA GLY A 164 14.19 5.87 8.73
C GLY A 164 13.37 4.59 8.62
N VAL A 165 13.93 3.44 9.04
CA VAL A 165 13.16 2.19 9.15
C VAL A 165 12.27 2.24 10.40
N VAL A 166 10.99 1.92 10.23
CA VAL A 166 10.03 1.81 11.33
C VAL A 166 10.19 0.43 12.01
N LEU A 167 11.14 0.34 12.94
CA LEU A 167 11.47 -0.92 13.61
C LEU A 167 10.29 -1.60 14.31
N LYS A 168 9.32 -0.83 14.85
CA LYS A 168 8.11 -1.38 15.47
C LYS A 168 7.33 -2.32 14.55
N ARG A 169 7.43 -2.15 13.23
CA ARG A 169 6.84 -3.03 12.22
C ARG A 169 7.88 -3.99 11.64
N ALA A 170 9.08 -3.49 11.35
CA ALA A 170 10.10 -4.23 10.63
C ALA A 170 10.79 -5.34 11.44
N GLN A 171 10.85 -5.22 12.76
CA GLN A 171 11.61 -6.13 13.64
C GLN A 171 11.23 -7.61 13.52
N TYR A 172 10.00 -7.91 13.09
CA TYR A 172 9.50 -9.28 12.94
C TYR A 172 9.88 -9.94 11.61
N PHE A 173 10.37 -9.14 10.65
CA PHE A 173 10.51 -9.54 9.24
C PHE A 173 11.95 -9.42 8.74
N LEU A 174 12.89 -8.94 9.55
CA LEU A 174 14.27 -8.74 9.12
C LEU A 174 15.28 -9.18 10.17
N THR A 175 16.48 -9.47 9.70
CA THR A 175 17.66 -9.70 10.53
C THR A 175 18.77 -8.69 10.18
N CYS A 176 19.65 -8.44 11.15
CA CYS A 176 20.91 -7.74 10.95
C CYS A 176 22.06 -8.68 11.30
N GLY A 177 22.84 -9.13 10.31
CA GLY A 177 23.94 -10.07 10.54
C GLY A 177 23.47 -11.44 11.01
N GLY A 178 22.31 -11.90 10.53
CA GLY A 178 21.69 -13.18 10.87
C GLY A 178 20.98 -13.22 12.22
N LYS A 179 20.85 -12.07 12.91
CA LYS A 179 20.19 -11.98 14.22
C LYS A 179 18.96 -11.10 14.17
N TYR A 180 17.89 -11.55 14.82
CA TYR A 180 16.73 -10.71 15.13
C TYR A 180 17.07 -9.68 16.21
N LEU A 181 16.18 -8.71 16.40
CA LEU A 181 16.31 -7.73 17.48
C LEU A 181 16.30 -8.45 18.84
N GLU A 182 17.24 -8.09 19.71
CA GLU A 182 17.34 -8.71 21.04
C GLU A 182 16.04 -8.56 21.84
N GLY A 183 15.66 -9.64 22.53
CA GLY A 183 14.44 -9.68 23.35
C GLY A 183 13.13 -9.88 22.57
N LEU A 184 13.19 -10.03 21.24
CA LEU A 184 12.01 -10.28 20.43
C LEU A 184 11.48 -11.71 20.67
N ARG A 185 10.32 -11.83 21.32
CA ARG A 185 9.56 -13.09 21.42
C ARG A 185 8.48 -13.08 20.36
N VAL A 186 8.54 -14.01 19.40
CA VAL A 186 7.62 -14.03 18.25
C VAL A 186 6.75 -15.27 18.31
N SER A 187 5.45 -15.08 18.48
CA SER A 187 4.44 -16.01 17.98
C SER A 187 3.71 -15.34 16.80
N PRO A 188 3.26 -16.08 15.78
CA PRO A 188 2.54 -15.50 14.63
C PRO A 188 1.33 -14.66 15.06
N ASP A 189 0.52 -15.15 16.00
CA ASP A 189 -0.62 -14.40 16.57
C ASP A 189 -0.18 -13.12 17.29
N GLY A 190 1.00 -13.13 17.91
CA GLY A 190 1.60 -11.96 18.52
C GLY A 190 1.92 -10.87 17.50
N VAL A 191 2.45 -11.26 16.33
CA VAL A 191 2.81 -10.30 15.26
C VAL A 191 1.58 -9.57 14.75
N LEU A 192 0.49 -10.28 14.42
CA LEU A 192 -0.75 -9.66 13.95
C LEU A 192 -1.28 -8.65 14.99
N ARG A 193 -1.35 -9.05 16.27
CA ARG A 193 -1.82 -8.15 17.34
C ARG A 193 -0.97 -6.89 17.45
N HIS A 194 0.36 -7.01 17.33
CA HIS A 194 1.26 -5.86 17.36
C HIS A 194 1.07 -4.93 16.15
N LEU A 195 0.89 -5.49 14.95
CA LEU A 195 0.65 -4.70 13.73
C LEU A 195 -0.70 -3.98 13.77
N VAL A 196 -1.77 -4.66 14.19
CA VAL A 196 -3.08 -4.04 14.41
C VAL A 196 -2.98 -2.91 15.45
N ALA A 197 -2.20 -3.09 16.52
CA ALA A 197 -1.99 -2.05 17.51
C ALA A 197 -1.26 -0.81 16.94
N GLN A 198 -0.43 -0.96 15.90
CA GLN A 198 0.17 0.18 15.21
C GLN A 198 -0.84 0.94 14.32
N GLU A 199 -1.86 0.26 13.80
CA GLU A 199 -2.92 0.85 12.97
C GLU A 199 -4.03 1.52 13.80
N ARG A 200 -4.17 1.15 15.09
CA ARG A 200 -5.23 1.65 15.98
C ARG A 200 -5.41 3.17 15.97
N PRO A 201 -4.37 4.02 16.09
CA PRO A 201 -4.56 5.46 16.07
C PRO A 201 -5.35 5.94 14.84
N MET A 202 -5.09 5.33 13.67
CA MET A 202 -5.79 5.63 12.43
C MET A 202 -7.23 5.09 12.42
N LEU A 203 -7.47 3.94 13.03
CA LEU A 203 -8.81 3.33 13.14
C LEU A 203 -9.69 4.01 14.21
N THR A 204 -9.08 4.65 15.22
CA THR A 204 -9.78 5.27 16.36
C THR A 204 -10.06 6.76 16.19
N GLN A 205 -9.37 7.47 15.29
CA GLN A 205 -9.48 8.94 15.13
C GLN A 205 -10.75 9.43 14.39
N GLY A 206 -11.83 8.64 14.37
CA GLY A 206 -13.04 8.93 13.60
C GLY A 206 -12.96 8.31 12.20
N ALA A 207 -14.11 8.24 11.51
CA ALA A 207 -14.16 7.70 10.16
C ALA A 207 -13.17 8.48 9.26
N PRO A 208 -12.35 7.82 8.43
CA PRO A 208 -11.45 8.53 7.53
C PRO A 208 -12.28 9.49 6.69
N GLU A 209 -12.05 10.79 6.81
CA GLU A 209 -12.75 11.75 5.96
C GLU A 209 -12.31 11.53 4.51
N GLN A 210 -13.26 11.63 3.58
CA GLN A 210 -12.95 11.50 2.18
C GLN A 210 -11.95 12.59 1.79
N LEU A 211 -10.86 12.21 1.12
CA LEU A 211 -9.85 13.16 0.67
C LEU A 211 -10.50 14.16 -0.29
N SER A 212 -10.61 15.41 0.14
CA SER A 212 -11.10 16.50 -0.70
C SER A 212 -10.06 16.85 -1.75
N LEU A 213 -10.47 16.83 -3.03
CA LEU A 213 -9.64 17.26 -4.15
C LEU A 213 -9.51 18.80 -4.25
N PHE A 214 -10.27 19.55 -3.44
CA PHE A 214 -10.42 21.01 -3.53
C PHE A 214 -10.26 21.70 -2.16
N GLU A 215 -9.26 21.34 -1.36
CA GLU A 215 -8.87 22.24 -0.26
C GLU A 215 -8.32 23.54 -0.85
N GLN A 216 -8.99 24.65 -0.50
CA GLN A 216 -8.67 25.99 -0.93
C GLN A 216 -7.23 26.33 -0.58
N THR A 217 -6.40 26.53 -1.61
CA THR A 217 -5.26 27.45 -1.51
C THR A 217 -5.82 28.85 -1.29
N GLY A 218 -5.97 29.22 -0.02
CA GLY A 218 -5.98 30.61 0.45
C GLY A 218 -4.56 31.05 0.77
#